data_AF-A0A9Q3HG96-F1
#
_entry.id   AF-A0A9Q3HG96-F1
#
_cell.length_a   1.000
_cell.length_b   1.000
_cell.length_c   1.000
_cell.angle_alpha   90.00
_cell.angle_beta   90.00
_cell.angle_gamma   90.00
#
_symmetry.space_group_name_H-M   'P 1'
#
loop_
_entity.id
_entity.type
_entity.pdbx_description
1 polymer ?
#
loop_
_entity_poly.entity_id
_entity_poly.type
_entity_poly.pdbx_seq_one_letter_code
_entity_poly.pdbx_strand_id
1 'polypeptide(L)'
;MPTLKRAISSPIVFTPAHFLRYQARIWSRFSKITYNGNLRSFISELRKSLNEIKTVRIEVGTKTLAFAILTKLPVAFNILIEKVTLNTETQGSPDAILNLLHDAALNEEALKSSFKTNMESRMALNRETFRSKTIHYCSNGRHNPLASHPPERCWQLHDKKCLDRYQKDAKTNCTFA
;
A
#
# COMPACT_ATOMS: atom_id res chain seq x y z
N MET A 1 64.26 30.44 31.43
CA MET A 1 63.04 30.91 30.73
C MET A 1 62.79 30.00 29.53
N PRO A 2 61.92 28.98 29.62
CA PRO A 2 61.60 28.14 28.47
C PRO A 2 60.44 28.77 27.66
N THR A 3 60.65 28.91 26.36
CA THR A 3 59.67 29.43 25.42
C THR A 3 58.65 28.35 25.06
N LEU A 4 57.40 28.56 25.45
CA LEU A 4 56.24 27.76 25.02
C LEU A 4 56.01 27.99 23.52
N LYS A 5 56.54 27.08 22.68
CA LYS A 5 56.15 26.99 21.27
C LYS A 5 54.72 26.47 21.21
N ARG A 6 53.78 27.38 20.99
CA ARG A 6 52.36 27.09 20.77
C ARG A 6 52.24 26.22 19.51
N ALA A 7 51.77 24.98 19.68
CA ALA A 7 51.46 24.10 18.56
C ALA A 7 50.34 24.75 17.73
N ILE A 8 50.68 25.21 16.55
CA ILE A 8 49.71 25.68 15.56
C ILE A 8 48.98 24.43 15.08
N SER A 9 47.73 24.26 15.50
CA SER A 9 46.84 23.22 14.99
C SER A 9 46.80 23.34 13.47
N SER A 10 47.34 22.34 12.78
CA SER A 10 47.36 22.27 11.33
C SER A 10 45.95 22.51 10.76
N PRO A 11 45.79 23.25 9.66
CA PRO A 11 44.49 23.42 9.02
C PRO A 11 43.92 22.04 8.66
N ILE A 12 42.64 21.84 8.96
CA ILE A 12 41.92 20.61 8.62
C ILE A 12 41.91 20.50 7.08
N VAL A 13 42.85 19.73 6.53
CA VAL A 13 42.87 19.44 5.09
C VAL A 13 41.72 18.49 4.80
N PHE A 14 40.69 18.98 4.13
CA PHE A 14 39.55 18.16 3.71
C PHE A 14 39.98 17.25 2.56
N THR A 15 40.44 16.04 2.89
CA THR A 15 40.90 15.07 1.90
C THR A 15 39.72 14.45 1.12
N PRO A 16 39.92 14.00 -0.13
CA PRO A 16 38.89 13.29 -0.90
C PRO A 16 38.32 12.06 -0.16
N ALA A 17 39.14 11.38 0.64
CA ALA A 17 38.72 10.25 1.49
C ALA A 17 37.69 10.67 2.55
N HIS A 18 37.83 11.87 3.12
CA HIS A 18 36.86 12.40 4.08
C HIS A 18 35.50 12.68 3.42
N PHE A 19 35.52 13.17 2.18
CA PHE A 19 34.30 13.41 1.40
C PHE A 19 33.57 12.11 1.06
N LEU A 20 34.29 11.08 0.59
CA LEU A 20 33.72 9.75 0.32
C LEU A 20 33.10 9.12 1.58
N ARG A 21 33.79 9.21 2.72
CA ARG A 21 33.26 8.73 4.00
C ARG A 21 31.98 9.47 4.40
N TYR A 22 31.91 10.77 4.12
CA TYR A 22 30.72 11.57 4.40
C TYR A 22 29.54 11.19 3.49
N GLN A 23 29.79 11.02 2.18
CA GLN A 23 28.79 10.51 1.23
C GLN A 23 28.24 9.13 1.65
N ALA A 24 29.12 8.21 2.02
CA ALA A 24 28.72 6.87 2.49
C ALA A 24 27.84 6.94 3.74
N ARG A 25 28.11 7.87 4.67
CA ARG A 25 27.27 8.07 5.87
C ARG A 25 25.88 8.60 5.51
N ILE A 26 25.78 9.54 4.58
CA ILE A 26 24.50 10.09 4.12
C ILE A 26 23.69 9.00 3.42
N TRP A 27 24.32 8.25 2.51
CA TRP A 27 23.67 7.14 1.83
C TRP A 27 23.20 6.07 2.83
N SER A 28 24.04 5.69 3.79
CA SER A 28 23.66 4.72 4.84
C SER A 28 22.45 5.18 5.66
N ARG A 29 22.37 6.49 5.98
CA ARG A 29 21.20 7.06 6.67
C ARG A 29 19.97 6.97 5.79
N PHE A 30 20.06 7.40 4.53
CA PHE A 30 18.96 7.28 3.56
C PHE A 30 18.46 5.83 3.43
N SER A 31 19.37 4.86 3.29
CA SER A 31 19.02 3.44 3.14
C SER A 31 18.27 2.89 4.36
N LYS A 32 18.52 3.43 5.55
CA LYS A 32 17.89 2.98 6.81
C LYS A 32 16.56 3.68 7.13
N ILE A 33 16.16 4.71 6.39
CA ILE A 33 14.83 5.32 6.56
C ILE A 33 13.76 4.27 6.28
N THR A 34 12.90 4.03 7.27
CA THR A 34 11.78 3.09 7.23
C THR A 34 10.51 3.78 7.72
N TYR A 35 9.36 3.36 7.20
CA TYR A 35 8.07 3.86 7.66
C TYR A 35 7.79 3.44 9.11
N ASN A 36 7.38 4.39 9.96
CA ASN A 36 7.15 4.20 11.40
C ASN A 36 5.69 4.42 11.84
N GLY A 37 4.73 4.40 10.90
CA GLY A 37 3.32 4.67 11.19
C GLY A 37 2.89 6.13 10.98
N ASN A 38 3.82 7.07 10.81
CA ASN A 38 3.50 8.46 10.50
C ASN A 38 3.99 8.85 9.09
N LEU A 39 3.04 8.98 8.16
CA LEU A 39 3.35 9.29 6.76
C LEU A 39 3.95 10.69 6.59
N ARG A 40 3.52 11.69 7.37
CA ARG A 40 4.05 13.06 7.29
C ARG A 40 5.51 13.13 7.74
N SER A 41 5.83 12.52 8.87
CA SER A 41 7.20 12.43 9.39
C SER A 41 8.11 11.68 8.43
N PHE A 42 7.62 10.56 7.88
CA PHE A 42 8.35 9.77 6.88
C PHE A 42 8.66 10.57 5.61
N ILE A 43 7.67 11.29 5.05
CA ILE A 43 7.87 12.16 3.88
C ILE A 43 8.88 13.27 4.18
N SER A 44 8.78 13.90 5.36
CA SER A 44 9.70 14.96 5.78
C SER A 44 11.14 14.45 5.88
N GLU A 45 11.34 13.27 6.47
CA GLU A 45 12.65 12.64 6.59
C GLU A 45 13.25 12.28 5.23
N LEU A 46 12.44 11.74 4.31
CA LEU A 46 12.86 11.46 2.94
C LEU A 46 13.27 12.73 2.19
N ARG A 47 12.47 13.80 2.25
CA ARG A 47 12.81 15.09 1.61
C ARG A 47 14.13 15.65 2.14
N LYS A 48 14.32 15.61 3.47
CA LYS A 48 15.57 16.04 4.11
C LYS A 48 16.76 15.22 3.60
N SER A 49 16.62 13.89 3.57
CA SER A 49 17.69 13.01 3.13
C SER A 49 18.01 13.14 1.65
N LEU A 50 17.01 13.35 0.77
CA LEU A 50 17.23 13.62 -0.65
C LEU A 50 17.97 14.95 -0.85
N ASN A 51 17.64 15.97 -0.07
CA ASN A 51 18.36 17.23 -0.09
C ASN A 51 19.82 17.05 0.35
N GLU A 52 20.08 16.28 1.41
CA GLU A 52 21.46 15.94 1.84
C GLU A 52 22.23 15.20 0.73
N ILE A 53 21.61 14.22 0.05
CA ILE A 53 22.18 13.51 -1.11
C ILE A 53 22.56 14.48 -2.23
N LYS A 54 21.67 15.43 -2.55
CA LYS A 54 21.89 16.46 -3.57
C LYS A 54 23.00 17.43 -3.19
N THR A 55 23.04 17.88 -1.92
CA THR A 55 24.07 18.80 -1.42
C THR A 55 25.47 18.19 -1.49
N VAL A 56 25.61 16.90 -1.19
CA VAL A 56 26.90 16.19 -1.20
C VAL A 56 27.19 15.54 -2.56
N ARG A 57 26.39 15.86 -3.58
CA ARG A 57 26.58 15.46 -4.98
C ARG A 57 26.84 13.96 -5.13
N ILE A 58 26.07 13.14 -4.41
CA ILE A 58 26.11 11.69 -4.64
C ILE A 58 25.43 11.45 -5.99
N GLU A 59 26.18 10.91 -6.95
CA GLU A 59 25.69 10.66 -8.30
C GLU A 59 24.76 9.44 -8.29
N VAL A 60 23.46 9.70 -8.15
CA VAL A 60 22.42 8.69 -8.22
C VAL A 60 21.35 9.17 -9.20
N GLY A 61 20.97 8.29 -10.13
CA GLY A 61 19.90 8.59 -11.08
C GLY A 61 18.58 8.89 -10.38
N THR A 62 17.87 9.90 -10.87
CA THR A 62 16.57 10.35 -10.34
C THR A 62 15.55 9.20 -10.26
N LYS A 63 15.52 8.33 -11.28
CA LYS A 63 14.68 7.12 -11.30
C LYS A 63 15.07 6.12 -10.21
N THR A 64 16.36 5.91 -9.97
CA THR A 64 16.86 5.03 -8.92
C THR A 64 16.44 5.53 -7.53
N LEU A 65 16.52 6.84 -7.30
CA LEU A 65 16.02 7.44 -6.05
C LEU A 65 14.50 7.28 -5.90
N ALA A 66 13.75 7.45 -7.00
CA ALA A 66 12.31 7.27 -7.02
C ALA A 66 11.93 5.83 -6.65
N PHE A 67 12.57 4.83 -7.26
CA PHE A 67 12.35 3.42 -6.93
C PHE A 67 12.77 3.09 -5.50
N ALA A 68 13.88 3.66 -5.02
CA ALA A 68 14.33 3.47 -3.65
C ALA A 68 13.35 4.05 -2.61
N ILE A 69 12.55 5.05 -2.95
CA ILE A 69 11.48 5.56 -2.09
C ILE A 69 10.31 4.59 -2.06
N LEU A 70 9.89 4.09 -3.23
CA LEU A 70 8.77 3.14 -3.33
C LEU A 70 9.03 1.85 -2.56
N THR A 71 10.26 1.33 -2.59
CA THR A 71 10.63 0.10 -1.85
C THR A 71 10.63 0.27 -0.33
N LYS A 72 10.59 1.51 0.19
CA LYS A 72 10.55 1.81 1.63
C LYS A 72 9.13 1.91 2.18
N LEU A 73 8.11 1.95 1.32
CA LEU A 73 6.72 1.99 1.73
C LEU A 73 6.25 0.61 2.19
N PRO A 74 5.44 0.52 3.26
CA PRO A 74 4.89 -0.76 3.68
C PRO A 74 3.80 -1.24 2.71
N VAL A 75 3.51 -2.53 2.78
CA VAL A 75 2.52 -3.25 1.94
C VAL A 75 1.14 -2.56 1.90
N ALA A 76 0.76 -1.86 2.97
CA ALA A 76 -0.48 -1.09 3.04
C ALA A 76 -0.62 -0.04 1.92
N PHE A 77 0.48 0.43 1.33
CA PHE A 77 0.49 1.40 0.23
C PHE A 77 0.61 0.76 -1.15
N ASN A 78 0.47 -0.57 -1.31
CA ASN A 78 0.63 -1.25 -2.61
C ASN A 78 -0.26 -0.66 -3.71
N ILE A 79 -1.51 -0.30 -3.41
CA ILE A 79 -2.41 0.33 -4.39
C ILE A 79 -1.84 1.67 -4.86
N LEU A 80 -1.26 2.45 -3.96
CA LEU A 80 -0.63 3.73 -4.30
C LEU A 80 0.66 3.51 -5.08
N ILE A 81 1.48 2.53 -4.68
CA ILE A 81 2.70 2.14 -5.40
C ILE A 81 2.36 1.74 -6.83
N GLU A 82 1.37 0.85 -7.04
CA GLU A 82 0.91 0.45 -8.38
C GLU A 82 0.44 1.64 -9.20
N LYS A 83 -0.35 2.54 -8.60
CA LYS A 83 -0.81 3.76 -9.27
C LYS A 83 0.35 4.65 -9.73
N VAL A 84 1.39 4.79 -8.90
CA VAL A 84 2.61 5.54 -9.26
C VAL A 84 3.40 4.82 -10.36
N THR A 85 3.54 3.49 -10.26
CA THR A 85 4.29 2.69 -11.22
C THR A 85 3.63 2.69 -12.60
N LEU A 86 2.31 2.73 -12.67
CA LEU A 86 1.55 2.76 -13.93
C LEU A 86 1.47 4.16 -14.54
N ASN A 87 1.65 5.22 -13.74
CA ASN A 87 1.60 6.60 -14.24
C ASN A 87 2.99 7.06 -14.69
N THR A 88 3.17 7.12 -16.01
CA THR A 88 4.41 7.52 -16.70
C THR A 88 4.89 8.93 -16.37
N GLU A 89 4.00 9.84 -15.95
CA GLU A 89 4.37 11.22 -15.59
C GLU A 89 4.98 11.29 -14.18
N THR A 90 4.54 10.41 -13.28
CA THR A 90 5.04 10.34 -11.90
C THR A 90 6.17 9.34 -11.72
N GLN A 91 6.27 8.37 -12.64
CA GLN A 91 7.25 7.30 -12.61
C GLN A 91 8.64 7.83 -12.92
N GLY A 92 9.40 8.13 -11.87
CA GLY A 92 10.82 8.46 -11.98
C GLY A 92 11.25 9.79 -11.36
N SER A 93 10.34 10.55 -10.77
CA SER A 93 10.66 11.74 -9.97
C SER A 93 10.42 11.49 -8.48
N PRO A 94 11.47 11.51 -7.63
CA PRO A 94 11.34 11.43 -6.19
C PRO A 94 10.34 12.45 -5.63
N ASP A 95 10.38 13.68 -6.13
CA ASP A 95 9.50 14.76 -5.67
C ASP A 95 8.04 14.53 -6.05
N ALA A 96 7.78 14.03 -7.27
CA ALA A 96 6.41 13.70 -7.69
C ALA A 96 5.79 12.61 -6.81
N ILE A 97 6.57 11.57 -6.48
CA ILE A 97 6.14 10.50 -5.58
C ILE A 97 5.86 11.04 -4.17
N LEU A 98 6.76 11.87 -3.64
CA LEU A 98 6.59 12.46 -2.31
C LEU A 98 5.41 13.43 -2.23
N ASN A 99 5.11 14.15 -3.31
CA ASN A 99 3.93 15.00 -3.39
C ASN A 99 2.65 14.17 -3.41
N LEU A 100 2.60 13.11 -4.21
CA LEU A 100 1.44 12.22 -4.22
C LEU A 100 1.21 11.56 -2.84
N LEU A 101 2.28 11.11 -2.19
CA LEU A 101 2.21 10.58 -0.82
C LEU A 101 1.73 11.63 0.18
N HIS A 102 2.16 12.88 0.02
CA HIS A 102 1.71 13.98 0.85
C HIS A 102 0.22 14.27 0.65
N ASP A 103 -0.26 14.26 -0.60
CA ASP A 103 -1.67 14.45 -0.92
C ASP A 103 -2.51 13.29 -0.38
N ALA A 104 -2.01 12.05 -0.46
CA ALA A 104 -2.64 10.90 0.17
C ALA A 104 -2.72 11.06 1.70
N ALA A 105 -1.66 11.54 2.34
CA ALA A 105 -1.66 11.82 3.79
C ALA A 105 -2.69 12.89 4.18
N LEU A 106 -2.78 13.97 3.39
CA LEU A 106 -3.77 15.03 3.63
C LEU A 106 -5.20 14.52 3.45
N ASN A 107 -5.43 13.69 2.43
CA ASN A 107 -6.74 13.08 2.21
C ASN A 107 -7.09 12.09 3.31
N GLU A 108 -6.14 11.30 3.84
CA GLU A 108 -6.41 10.46 5.01
C GLU A 108 -6.73 11.27 6.26
N GLU A 109 -6.06 12.41 6.49
CA GLU A 109 -6.32 13.31 7.62
C GLU A 109 -7.65 14.07 7.46
N ALA A 110 -7.97 14.51 6.24
CA ALA A 110 -9.25 15.14 5.89
C ALA A 110 -10.41 14.13 5.93
N LEU A 111 -10.12 12.87 5.58
CA LEU A 111 -11.05 11.79 5.80
C LEU A 111 -11.13 11.47 7.29
N LYS A 112 -10.07 11.53 8.13
CA LYS A 112 -10.15 11.35 9.60
C LYS A 112 -10.93 12.45 10.31
N SER A 113 -10.80 13.70 9.88
CA SER A 113 -11.66 14.79 10.37
C SER A 113 -13.11 14.67 9.85
N SER A 114 -13.31 14.05 8.68
CA SER A 114 -14.63 13.66 8.16
C SER A 114 -15.06 12.22 8.55
N PHE A 115 -14.25 11.45 9.28
CA PHE A 115 -14.53 10.03 9.59
C PHE A 115 -15.31 9.92 10.89
N LYS A 116 -15.44 11.01 11.66
CA LYS A 116 -16.54 11.14 12.63
C LYS A 116 -17.91 11.12 11.98
N THR A 117 -18.03 11.37 10.66
CA THR A 117 -19.29 11.27 9.92
C THR A 117 -19.29 10.16 8.85
N ASN A 118 -18.13 9.65 8.44
CA ASN A 118 -18.03 8.65 7.36
C ASN A 118 -17.67 7.21 7.80
N MET A 119 -17.25 6.97 9.04
CA MET A 119 -17.21 5.58 9.58
C MET A 119 -18.64 5.06 9.79
N GLU A 120 -19.55 5.90 10.27
CA GLU A 120 -20.98 5.60 10.35
C GLU A 120 -21.62 5.49 8.96
N SER A 121 -21.21 6.31 7.98
CA SER A 121 -21.81 6.27 6.63
C SER A 121 -21.32 5.10 5.76
N ARG A 122 -20.08 4.61 5.92
CA ARG A 122 -19.62 3.39 5.23
C ARG A 122 -20.08 2.10 5.88
N MET A 123 -20.44 2.13 7.16
CA MET A 123 -21.20 1.05 7.81
C MET A 123 -22.72 1.15 7.57
N ALA A 124 -23.27 2.34 7.30
CA ALA A 124 -24.69 2.54 6.96
C ALA A 124 -25.00 2.23 5.48
N LEU A 125 -24.12 2.60 4.55
CA LEU A 125 -24.33 2.31 3.12
C LEU A 125 -24.21 0.81 2.79
N ASN A 126 -23.50 0.06 3.62
CA ASN A 126 -23.46 -1.41 3.55
C ASN A 126 -24.54 -2.08 4.41
N ARG A 127 -25.43 -1.34 5.08
CA ARG A 127 -26.56 -1.89 5.83
C ARG A 127 -27.87 -1.82 5.05
N GLU A 128 -27.99 -0.92 4.08
CA GLU A 128 -29.19 -0.83 3.23
C GLU A 128 -29.22 -1.83 2.06
N THR A 129 -28.06 -2.23 1.52
CA THR A 129 -27.99 -3.25 0.45
C THR A 129 -28.00 -4.69 0.96
N PHE A 130 -27.81 -4.90 2.27
CA PHE A 130 -27.99 -6.18 2.95
C PHE A 130 -29.26 -6.18 3.81
N ARG A 131 -30.36 -5.58 3.35
CA ARG A 131 -31.66 -6.18 3.69
C ARG A 131 -31.59 -7.60 3.17
N SER A 132 -31.43 -8.53 4.10
CA SER A 132 -31.37 -9.96 3.87
C SER A 132 -32.41 -10.32 2.82
N LYS A 133 -32.00 -10.52 1.56
CA LYS A 133 -32.79 -11.33 0.65
C LYS A 133 -32.76 -12.69 1.30
N THR A 134 -33.83 -13.05 2.01
CA THR A 134 -34.01 -14.41 2.50
C THR A 134 -33.95 -15.31 1.27
N ILE A 135 -32.79 -15.94 1.06
CA ILE A 135 -32.61 -16.85 -0.07
C ILE A 135 -33.37 -18.11 0.30
N HIS A 136 -34.55 -18.30 -0.29
CA HIS A 136 -35.33 -19.51 -0.12
C HIS A 136 -34.75 -20.62 -0.98
N TYR A 137 -34.12 -21.59 -0.32
CA TYR A 137 -33.57 -22.77 -0.97
C TYR A 137 -34.64 -23.87 -1.11
N CYS A 138 -34.52 -24.68 -2.16
CA CYS A 138 -35.24 -25.94 -2.30
C CYS A 138 -34.46 -27.03 -1.57
N SER A 139 -35.14 -27.93 -0.84
CA SER A 139 -34.51 -28.98 -0.05
C SER A 139 -35.38 -30.24 -0.02
N ASN A 140 -34.78 -31.39 0.32
CA ASN A 140 -35.44 -32.68 0.51
C ASN A 140 -36.27 -33.17 -0.70
N GLY A 141 -35.75 -33.00 -1.92
CA GLY A 141 -36.39 -33.42 -3.16
C GLY A 141 -37.61 -32.57 -3.55
N ARG A 142 -37.82 -31.41 -2.91
CA ARG A 142 -39.03 -30.58 -3.10
C ARG A 142 -38.68 -29.15 -3.50
N HIS A 143 -39.44 -28.61 -4.46
CA HIS A 143 -39.35 -27.22 -4.85
C HIS A 143 -40.02 -26.32 -3.82
N ASN A 144 -39.33 -25.24 -3.45
CA ASN A 144 -39.88 -24.18 -2.62
C ASN A 144 -40.49 -23.10 -3.54
N PRO A 145 -41.81 -22.83 -3.48
CA PRO A 145 -42.46 -21.83 -4.32
C PRO A 145 -41.92 -20.40 -4.16
N LEU A 146 -41.23 -20.13 -3.04
CA LEU A 146 -40.60 -18.85 -2.75
C LEU A 146 -39.14 -18.77 -3.24
N ALA A 147 -38.63 -19.83 -3.87
CA ALA A 147 -37.29 -19.84 -4.43
C ALA A 147 -37.20 -18.89 -5.64
N SER A 148 -35.98 -18.44 -5.93
CA SER A 148 -35.70 -17.53 -7.04
C SER A 148 -35.81 -18.17 -8.45
N HIS A 149 -36.39 -19.36 -8.57
CA HIS A 149 -36.54 -20.10 -9.83
C HIS A 149 -37.90 -20.82 -9.89
N PRO A 150 -38.45 -21.10 -11.08
CA PRO A 150 -39.68 -21.86 -11.23
C PRO A 150 -39.48 -23.38 -11.05
N PRO A 151 -40.55 -24.16 -10.81
CA PRO A 151 -40.47 -25.61 -10.61
C PRO A 151 -39.75 -26.35 -11.75
N GLU A 152 -39.95 -25.95 -13.01
CA GLU A 152 -39.31 -26.63 -14.17
C GLU A 152 -37.79 -26.48 -14.17
N ARG A 153 -37.26 -25.50 -13.43
CA ARG A 153 -35.82 -25.25 -13.27
C ARG A 153 -35.31 -25.66 -11.89
N CYS A 154 -36.13 -26.34 -11.09
CA CYS A 154 -35.73 -26.81 -9.79
C CYS A 154 -34.79 -28.01 -9.89
N TRP A 155 -33.59 -27.83 -9.38
CA TRP A 155 -32.55 -28.86 -9.33
C TRP A 155 -32.88 -30.02 -8.38
N GLN A 156 -33.84 -29.84 -7.45
CA GLN A 156 -34.34 -30.89 -6.56
C GLN A 156 -35.47 -31.73 -7.17
N LEU A 157 -36.15 -31.24 -8.23
CA LEU A 157 -37.24 -31.96 -8.91
C LEU A 157 -36.81 -32.65 -10.20
N HIS A 158 -35.72 -32.20 -10.82
CA HIS A 158 -35.27 -32.67 -12.12
C HIS A 158 -33.84 -33.20 -12.03
N ASP A 159 -33.70 -34.52 -11.87
CA ASP A 159 -32.43 -35.25 -11.75
C ASP A 159 -31.41 -34.91 -12.84
N LYS A 160 -31.90 -34.66 -14.06
CA LYS A 160 -31.03 -34.32 -15.20
C LYS A 160 -30.30 -32.97 -15.05
N LYS A 161 -30.73 -32.09 -14.14
CA LYS A 161 -30.06 -30.80 -13.84
C LYS A 161 -29.13 -30.89 -12.64
N CYS A 162 -29.13 -32.01 -11.92
CA CYS A 162 -28.18 -32.29 -10.84
C CYS A 162 -26.77 -32.53 -11.42
N LEU A 163 -26.67 -33.27 -12.53
CA LEU A 163 -25.40 -33.65 -13.17
C LEU A 163 -24.53 -32.49 -13.66
N ASP A 164 -25.13 -31.44 -14.25
CA ASP A 164 -24.37 -30.29 -14.80
C ASP A 164 -23.66 -29.47 -13.73
N ARG A 165 -24.17 -29.46 -12.50
CA ARG A 165 -23.57 -28.74 -11.37
C ARG A 165 -22.65 -29.65 -10.52
N TYR A 166 -22.97 -30.93 -10.45
CA TYR A 166 -22.26 -31.92 -9.63
C TYR A 166 -20.89 -32.34 -10.19
N GLN A 167 -20.63 -32.17 -11.50
CA GLN A 167 -19.28 -32.39 -12.05
C GLN A 167 -18.23 -31.36 -11.58
N LYS A 168 -18.64 -30.21 -11.03
CA LYS A 168 -17.70 -29.19 -10.52
C LYS A 168 -17.29 -29.39 -9.07
N ASP A 169 -18.17 -29.99 -8.26
CA ASP A 169 -18.00 -30.05 -6.81
C ASP A 169 -18.07 -31.51 -6.34
N ALA A 170 -17.02 -32.28 -6.65
CA ALA A 170 -16.87 -33.64 -6.16
C ALA A 170 -16.73 -33.64 -4.62
N LYS A 171 -17.88 -33.77 -3.93
CA LYS A 171 -18.13 -34.32 -2.58
C LYS A 171 -19.52 -33.86 -2.14
N THR A 172 -20.57 -34.68 -2.27
CA THR A 172 -21.58 -35.00 -1.22
C THR A 172 -22.71 -35.87 -1.82
N ASN A 173 -22.82 -37.13 -1.36
CA ASN A 173 -23.75 -38.17 -1.81
C ASN A 173 -25.21 -37.69 -2.05
N CYS A 174 -25.68 -37.80 -3.30
CA CYS A 174 -27.12 -37.85 -3.61
C CYS A 174 -27.62 -39.29 -3.40
N THR A 175 -28.41 -39.51 -2.36
CA THR A 175 -29.09 -40.80 -2.13
C THR A 175 -30.31 -40.92 -3.03
N PHE A 176 -30.34 -41.98 -3.83
CA PHE A 176 -31.50 -42.43 -4.60
C PHE A 176 -32.52 -43.10 -3.67
N ALA A 177 -33.78 -42.69 -3.76
CA ALA A 177 -34.95 -43.46 -3.34
C ALA A 177 -36.06 -43.20 -4.34
#